data_AF-A0A382JDP1-F1
#
_entry.id   AF-A0A382JDP1-F1
#
_cell.length_a   1.000
_cell.length_b   1.000
_cell.length_c   1.000
_cell.angle_alpha   90.00
_cell.angle_beta   90.00
_cell.angle_gamma   90.00
#
_symmetry.space_group_name_H-M   'P 1'
#
loop_
_entity.id
_entity.type
_entity.pdbx_description
1 polymer ?
#
loop_
_entity_poly.entity_id
_entity_poly.type
_entity_poly.pdbx_seq_one_letter_code
_entity_poly.pdbx_strand_id
1 'polypeptide(L)'
;MSRLTNIHPIMFAIFPVFFIYSQNIHLLPLQELIFPLLLLVGFALSFWAISTFITKNSIKSGLFVSLFLVIFFSYGHIYNLLSGISVNEFELDRHRFILVPFFVAMILGIIFLIKTRRKLNNLSKITNVISVTIVLIVVFNVGVSISQENYFDNTNVEKFLGVGASNESLLDVFSENNEKTNINIKSNANPQHPDIYYIILDEYGSLPALQYFFDYDNSLFISDLKKKGFFVISPSYTNYPTTVQS
;
A
#
# COMPACT_ATOMS: atom_id res chain seq x y z
N MET A 1 32.98 6.92 25.17
CA MET A 1 32.48 6.36 23.88
C MET A 1 31.83 5.00 24.13
N SER A 2 30.49 4.90 24.12
CA SER A 2 29.75 3.62 23.97
C SER A 2 28.22 3.83 23.76
N ARG A 3 27.81 4.92 23.11
CA ARG A 3 26.39 5.34 23.03
C ARG A 3 25.57 4.66 21.93
N LEU A 4 26.13 3.74 21.13
CA LEU A 4 25.47 3.07 20.00
C LEU A 4 25.14 1.58 20.27
N THR A 5 24.82 1.23 21.52
CA THR A 5 24.54 -0.18 21.87
C THR A 5 23.13 -0.66 21.55
N ASN A 6 22.17 0.21 21.18
CA ASN A 6 20.77 -0.17 20.93
C ASN A 6 20.32 0.32 19.55
N ILE A 7 20.32 -0.57 18.56
CA ILE A 7 19.90 -0.28 17.18
C ILE A 7 18.51 -0.82 16.87
N HIS A 8 18.01 -1.74 17.69
CA HIS A 8 16.70 -2.38 17.49
C HIS A 8 15.51 -1.43 17.33
N PRO A 9 15.42 -0.22 17.95
CA PRO A 9 14.28 0.66 17.71
C PRO A 9 14.22 1.13 16.25
N ILE A 10 15.39 1.39 15.66
CA ILE A 10 15.50 1.82 14.26
C ILE A 10 15.24 0.62 13.34
N MET A 11 15.86 -0.54 13.61
CA MET A 11 15.67 -1.74 12.79
C MET A 11 14.19 -2.19 12.73
N PHE A 12 13.47 -2.15 13.85
CA PHE A 12 12.03 -2.46 13.86
C PHE A 12 11.16 -1.38 13.19
N ALA A 13 11.65 -0.15 13.03
CA ALA A 13 10.98 0.88 12.24
C ALA A 13 11.23 0.71 10.74
N ILE A 14 12.41 0.22 10.35
CA ILE A 14 12.77 -0.10 8.97
C ILE A 14 11.98 -1.31 8.45
N PHE A 15 11.88 -2.36 9.27
CA PHE A 15 11.24 -3.62 8.91
C PHE A 15 9.88 -3.49 8.19
N PRO A 16 8.85 -2.83 8.76
CA PRO A 16 7.51 -2.80 8.14
C PRO A 16 7.51 -2.10 6.78
N VAL A 17 8.37 -1.08 6.58
CA VAL A 17 8.48 -0.36 5.31
C VAL A 17 8.98 -1.30 4.21
N PHE A 18 10.09 -2.00 4.47
CA PHE A 18 10.64 -2.95 3.52
C PHE A 18 9.71 -4.16 3.31
N PHE A 19 9.00 -4.59 4.36
CA PHE A 19 8.07 -5.71 4.25
C PHE A 19 6.89 -5.35 3.35
N ILE A 20 6.25 -4.19 3.54
CA ILE A 20 5.16 -3.73 2.67
C ILE A 20 5.67 -3.54 1.25
N TYR A 21 6.84 -2.93 1.06
CA TYR A 21 7.46 -2.77 -0.25
C TYR A 21 7.67 -4.13 -0.95
N SER A 22 8.16 -5.15 -0.22
CA SER A 22 8.38 -6.49 -0.78
C SER A 22 7.11 -7.14 -1.34
N GLN A 23 5.94 -6.84 -0.78
CA GLN A 23 4.65 -7.35 -1.25
C GLN A 23 4.10 -6.56 -2.46
N ASN A 24 4.57 -5.32 -2.65
CA ASN A 24 4.06 -4.39 -3.66
C ASN A 24 5.14 -3.98 -4.66
N ILE A 25 6.22 -4.77 -4.76
CA ILE A 25 7.41 -4.41 -5.56
C ILE A 25 7.09 -4.23 -7.04
N HIS A 26 6.06 -4.95 -7.50
CA HIS A 26 5.50 -4.88 -8.85
C HIS A 26 4.74 -3.57 -9.15
N LEU A 27 4.41 -2.77 -8.14
CA LEU A 27 3.62 -1.53 -8.27
C LEU A 27 4.41 -0.26 -7.95
N LEU A 28 5.49 -0.37 -7.18
CA LEU A 28 6.13 0.77 -6.56
C LEU A 28 7.60 0.85 -6.96
N PRO A 29 8.07 1.96 -7.54
CA PRO A 29 9.49 2.16 -7.76
C PRO A 29 10.21 2.38 -6.43
N LEU A 30 11.53 2.12 -6.39
CA LEU A 30 12.35 2.17 -5.17
C LEU A 30 12.33 3.54 -4.46
N GLN A 31 12.09 4.62 -5.20
CA GLN A 31 12.04 5.98 -4.68
C GLN A 31 10.86 6.17 -3.70
N GLU A 32 9.76 5.42 -3.88
CA GLU A 32 8.58 5.48 -3.00
C GLU A 32 8.88 4.93 -1.60
N LEU A 33 9.99 4.21 -1.41
CA LEU A 33 10.42 3.71 -0.11
C LEU A 33 10.96 4.84 0.79
N ILE A 34 11.53 5.90 0.20
CA ILE A 34 12.30 6.92 0.91
C ILE A 34 11.42 7.65 1.93
N PHE A 35 10.24 8.11 1.52
CA PHE A 35 9.38 8.91 2.39
C PHE A 35 8.82 8.11 3.58
N PRO A 36 8.20 6.93 3.42
CA PRO A 36 7.77 6.09 4.55
C PRO A 36 8.91 5.69 5.47
N LEU A 37 10.10 5.39 4.92
CA LEU A 37 11.28 5.03 5.70
C LEU A 37 11.73 6.18 6.59
N LEU A 38 11.89 7.39 6.03
CA LEU A 38 12.27 8.58 6.79
C LEU A 38 11.23 8.92 7.86
N LEU A 39 9.95 8.81 7.53
CA LEU A 39 8.86 9.08 8.46
C LEU A 39 8.91 8.12 9.65
N LEU A 40 8.99 6.80 9.42
CA LEU A 40 8.98 5.81 10.49
C LEU A 40 10.27 5.79 11.31
N VAL A 41 11.43 5.92 10.67
CA VAL A 41 12.71 6.05 11.39
C VAL A 41 12.74 7.35 12.19
N GLY A 42 12.28 8.46 11.62
CA GLY A 42 12.18 9.75 12.31
C GLY A 42 11.24 9.69 13.51
N PHE A 43 10.08 9.04 13.38
CA PHE A 43 9.16 8.78 14.48
C PHE A 43 9.82 7.92 15.57
N ALA A 44 10.46 6.80 15.20
CA ALA A 44 11.12 5.91 16.16
C ALA A 44 12.26 6.59 16.91
N LEU A 45 13.08 7.40 16.23
CA LEU A 45 14.15 8.20 16.85
C LEU A 45 13.59 9.23 17.82
N SER A 46 12.56 9.98 17.40
CA SER A 46 11.90 10.99 18.24
C SER A 46 11.27 10.35 19.48
N PHE A 47 10.56 9.25 19.29
CA PHE A 47 9.89 8.53 20.36
C PHE A 47 10.90 7.90 21.34
N TRP A 48 12.03 7.40 20.83
CA TRP A 48 13.12 6.87 21.65
C TRP A 48 13.85 7.97 22.42
N ALA A 49 14.08 9.13 21.80
CA ALA A 49 14.67 10.29 22.48
C ALA A 49 13.78 10.79 23.63
N ILE A 50 12.47 10.94 23.39
CA ILE A 50 11.49 11.34 24.41
C ILE A 50 11.44 10.31 25.54
N SER A 51 11.38 9.03 25.20
CA SER A 51 11.35 7.94 26.18
C SER A 51 12.64 7.89 27.01
N THR A 52 13.80 8.16 26.39
CA THR A 52 15.10 8.26 27.07
C THR A 52 15.15 9.46 28.00
N PHE A 53 14.58 10.59 27.59
CA PHE A 53 14.47 11.77 28.43
C PHE A 53 13.63 11.50 29.69
N ILE A 54 12.49 10.81 29.55
CA ILE A 54 11.58 10.49 30.66
C ILE A 54 12.19 9.44 31.61
N THR A 55 12.70 8.32 31.07
CA THR A 55 13.18 7.20 31.89
C THR A 55 14.63 7.35 32.33
N LYS A 56 15.37 8.30 31.74
CA LYS A 56 16.82 8.51 31.93
C LYS A 56 17.67 7.27 31.65
N ASN A 57 17.13 6.29 30.92
CA ASN A 57 17.80 5.03 30.59
C ASN A 57 17.56 4.67 29.13
N SER A 58 18.60 4.83 28.30
CA SER A 58 18.52 4.59 26.87
C SER A 58 18.23 3.12 26.50
N ILE A 59 18.71 2.15 27.30
CA ILE A 59 18.48 0.72 27.09
C ILE A 59 17.00 0.37 27.31
N LYS A 60 16.44 0.78 28.46
CA LYS A 60 15.02 0.56 28.76
C LYS A 60 14.12 1.25 27.74
N SER A 61 14.48 2.47 27.35
CA SER A 61 13.73 3.26 26.37
C SER A 61 13.76 2.62 24.99
N GLY A 62 14.89 2.07 24.57
CA GLY A 62 14.99 1.37 23.31
C GLY A 62 14.07 0.15 23.31
N LEU A 63 14.11 -0.65 24.39
CA LEU A 63 13.29 -1.86 24.49
C LEU A 63 11.80 -1.51 24.51
N PHE A 64 11.45 -0.43 25.18
CA PHE A 64 10.10 0.13 25.19
C PHE A 64 9.62 0.50 23.78
N VAL A 65 10.41 1.28 23.04
CA VAL A 65 10.04 1.69 21.66
C VAL A 65 9.96 0.48 20.73
N SER A 66 10.90 -0.46 20.83
CA SER A 66 10.84 -1.69 20.02
C SER A 66 9.64 -2.54 20.33
N LEU A 67 9.28 -2.70 21.61
CA LEU A 67 8.08 -3.41 22.02
C LEU A 67 6.83 -2.74 21.44
N PHE A 68 6.74 -1.41 21.55
CA PHE A 68 5.65 -0.64 20.96
C PHE A 68 5.52 -0.87 19.45
N LEU A 69 6.62 -0.74 18.70
CA LEU A 69 6.61 -0.93 17.25
C LEU A 69 6.19 -2.34 16.85
N VAL A 70 6.74 -3.36 17.51
CA VAL A 70 6.41 -4.77 17.23
C VAL A 70 4.94 -5.06 17.52
N ILE A 71 4.38 -4.59 18.64
CA ILE A 71 2.97 -4.77 18.97
C ILE A 71 2.09 -3.99 17.98
N PHE A 72 2.43 -2.74 17.67
CA PHE A 72 1.65 -1.90 16.76
C PHE A 72 1.55 -2.52 15.36
N PHE A 73 2.68 -2.92 14.77
CA PHE A 73 2.71 -3.47 13.41
C PHE A 73 2.22 -4.93 13.33
N SER A 74 2.27 -5.70 14.43
CA SER A 74 1.73 -7.06 14.42
C SER A 74 0.20 -7.13 14.46
N TYR A 75 -0.48 -6.04 14.86
CA TYR A 75 -1.94 -6.03 15.02
C TYR A 75 -2.70 -6.48 13.77
N GLY A 76 -2.40 -5.89 12.61
CA GLY A 76 -3.08 -6.23 11.36
C GLY A 76 -2.85 -7.69 10.93
N HIS A 77 -1.63 -8.20 11.13
CA HIS A 77 -1.31 -9.59 10.82
C HIS A 77 -2.04 -10.58 11.72
N ILE A 78 -2.09 -10.31 13.03
CA ILE A 78 -2.85 -11.16 13.97
C ILE A 78 -4.35 -11.06 13.69
N TYR A 79 -4.85 -9.86 13.38
CA TYR A 79 -6.23 -9.66 12.97
C TYR A 79 -6.58 -10.52 11.75
N ASN A 80 -5.78 -10.46 10.68
CA ASN A 80 -6.02 -11.26 9.47
C ASN A 80 -5.92 -12.77 9.72
N LEU A 81 -5.05 -13.21 10.65
CA LEU A 81 -4.95 -14.62 11.03
C LEU A 81 -6.22 -15.10 11.77
N LEU A 82 -6.83 -14.21 12.57
CA LEU A 82 -8.01 -14.52 13.38
C LEU A 82 -9.32 -14.25 12.63
N SER A 83 -9.29 -13.42 11.59
CA SER A 83 -10.46 -13.14 10.75
C SER A 83 -10.92 -14.43 10.06
N GLY A 84 -12.20 -14.75 10.18
CA GLY A 84 -12.78 -16.00 9.68
C GLY A 84 -12.85 -17.14 10.70
N ILE A 85 -12.27 -16.99 11.90
CA ILE A 85 -12.45 -17.95 13.01
C ILE A 85 -13.70 -17.55 13.81
N SER A 86 -14.82 -18.21 13.50
CA SER A 86 -16.03 -18.12 14.33
C SER A 86 -16.02 -19.20 15.41
N VAL A 87 -16.08 -18.81 16.68
CA VAL A 87 -16.24 -19.77 17.80
C VAL A 87 -17.65 -19.59 18.36
N ASN A 88 -18.50 -20.61 18.23
CA ASN A 88 -19.88 -20.61 18.77
C ASN A 88 -20.67 -19.33 18.44
N GLU A 89 -20.76 -18.95 17.16
CA GLU A 89 -21.48 -17.74 16.68
C GLU A 89 -20.89 -16.40 17.17
N PHE A 90 -19.82 -16.40 17.97
CA PHE A 90 -19.07 -15.19 18.27
C PHE A 90 -18.10 -14.89 17.12
N GLU A 91 -18.40 -13.80 16.44
CA GLU A 91 -17.54 -13.10 15.50
C GLU A 91 -16.35 -12.49 16.27
N LEU A 92 -15.27 -13.26 16.41
CA LEU A 92 -14.00 -12.83 17.01
C LEU A 92 -13.24 -11.82 16.14
N ASP A 93 -13.65 -11.68 14.88
CA ASP A 93 -13.11 -10.72 13.92
C ASP A 93 -13.44 -9.27 14.26
N ARG A 94 -14.30 -8.98 15.24
CA ARG A 94 -14.56 -7.58 15.61
C ARG A 94 -13.33 -6.98 16.26
N HIS A 95 -12.81 -5.91 15.65
CA HIS A 95 -11.62 -5.17 16.10
C HIS A 95 -11.55 -4.93 17.62
N ARG A 96 -12.69 -4.63 18.26
CA ARG A 96 -12.79 -4.40 19.71
C ARG A 96 -12.27 -5.54 20.58
N PHE A 97 -12.46 -6.80 20.17
CA PHE A 97 -12.07 -7.96 20.98
C PHE A 97 -10.58 -8.25 20.90
N ILE A 98 -9.94 -7.96 19.75
CA ILE A 98 -8.50 -8.15 19.54
C ILE A 98 -7.71 -6.95 20.08
N LEU A 99 -8.27 -5.73 20.04
CA LEU A 99 -7.60 -4.53 20.56
C LEU A 99 -7.34 -4.60 22.07
N VAL A 100 -8.29 -5.08 22.86
CA VAL A 100 -8.15 -5.17 24.33
C VAL A 100 -6.91 -5.96 24.75
N PRO A 101 -6.69 -7.23 24.32
CA PRO A 101 -5.50 -7.98 24.69
C PRO A 101 -4.20 -7.35 24.17
N PHE A 102 -4.22 -6.69 23.01
CA PHE A 102 -3.06 -5.94 22.51
C PHE A 102 -2.69 -4.76 23.42
N PHE A 103 -3.67 -3.95 23.82
CA PHE A 103 -3.45 -2.85 24.77
C PHE A 103 -2.98 -3.36 26.13
N VAL A 104 -3.58 -4.43 26.64
CA VAL A 104 -3.17 -5.06 27.90
C VAL A 104 -1.73 -5.56 27.81
N ALA A 105 -1.36 -6.30 26.76
CA ALA A 105 0.01 -6.77 26.55
C ALA A 105 1.01 -5.61 26.46
N MET A 106 0.65 -4.54 25.75
CA MET A 106 1.47 -3.34 25.66
C MET A 106 1.67 -2.69 27.02
N ILE A 107 0.60 -2.40 27.77
CA ILE A 107 0.68 -1.78 29.10
C ILE A 107 1.51 -2.64 30.07
N LEU A 108 1.26 -3.96 30.11
CA LEU A 108 2.00 -4.87 30.99
C LEU A 108 3.49 -4.90 30.64
N GLY A 109 3.83 -4.97 29.36
CA GLY A 109 5.23 -4.94 28.91
C GLY A 109 5.93 -3.62 29.24
N ILE A 110 5.24 -2.49 29.09
CA ILE A 110 5.75 -1.16 29.47
C ILE A 110 5.99 -1.10 30.99
N ILE A 111 5.02 -1.51 31.79
CA ILE A 111 5.13 -1.54 33.26
C ILE A 111 6.31 -2.42 33.67
N PHE A 112 6.46 -3.60 33.06
CA PHE A 112 7.56 -4.51 33.32
C PHE A 112 8.92 -3.86 33.03
N LEU A 113 9.09 -3.22 31.87
CA LEU A 113 10.35 -2.57 31.48
C LEU A 113 10.72 -1.40 32.39
N ILE A 114 9.73 -0.59 32.80
CA ILE A 114 9.94 0.56 33.69
C ILE A 114 10.28 0.09 35.12
N LYS A 115 9.44 -0.78 35.71
CA LYS A 115 9.56 -1.21 37.11
C LYS A 115 10.75 -2.13 37.38
N THR A 116 11.24 -2.84 36.36
CA THR A 116 12.35 -3.78 36.54
C THR A 116 13.64 -3.06 36.97
N ARG A 117 14.24 -3.50 38.08
CA ARG A 117 15.55 -3.00 38.56
C ARG A 117 16.75 -3.76 37.97
N ARG A 118 16.50 -4.84 37.23
CA ARG A 118 17.54 -5.67 36.60
C ARG A 118 18.23 -4.90 35.46
N LYS A 119 19.51 -5.21 35.21
CA LYS A 119 20.24 -4.73 34.04
C LYS A 119 19.72 -5.45 32.79
N LEU A 120 19.15 -4.71 31.84
CA LEU A 120 18.55 -5.26 30.62
C LEU A 120 19.51 -5.28 29.42
N ASN A 121 20.82 -5.10 29.64
CA ASN A 121 21.81 -5.07 28.58
C ASN A 121 21.80 -6.33 27.70
N ASN A 122 21.69 -7.52 28.32
CA ASN A 122 21.65 -8.77 27.57
C ASN A 122 20.36 -8.90 26.74
N LEU A 123 19.22 -8.47 27.28
CA LEU A 123 17.96 -8.43 26.55
C LEU A 123 18.08 -7.51 25.33
N SER A 124 18.62 -6.29 25.51
CA SER A 124 18.88 -5.37 24.41
C SER A 124 19.79 -5.96 23.33
N LYS A 125 20.84 -6.69 23.71
CA LYS A 125 21.74 -7.37 22.76
C LYS A 125 21.00 -8.44 21.95
N ILE A 126 20.19 -9.27 22.61
CA ILE A 126 19.37 -10.28 21.94
C ILE A 126 18.38 -9.61 20.98
N THR A 127 17.70 -8.57 21.44
CA THR A 127 16.75 -7.80 20.62
C THR A 127 17.42 -7.14 19.41
N ASN A 128 18.66 -6.63 19.55
CA ASN A 128 19.44 -6.15 18.40
C ASN A 128 19.65 -7.25 17.37
N VAL A 129 20.13 -8.43 17.80
CA VAL A 129 20.37 -9.56 16.88
C VAL A 129 19.09 -9.94 16.15
N ILE A 130 17.98 -10.12 16.87
CA ILE A 130 16.67 -10.41 16.28
C ILE A 130 16.28 -9.35 15.24
N SER A 131 16.38 -8.07 15.59
CA SER A 131 15.98 -6.97 14.71
C SER A 131 16.81 -6.91 13.43
N VAL A 132 18.12 -7.15 13.52
CA VAL A 132 19.01 -7.18 12.36
C VAL A 132 18.70 -8.40 11.50
N THR A 133 18.52 -9.58 12.08
CA THR A 133 18.18 -10.81 11.35
C THR A 133 16.88 -10.63 10.58
N ILE A 134 15.83 -10.07 11.19
CA ILE A 134 14.54 -9.84 10.54
C ILE A 134 14.69 -8.87 9.36
N VAL A 135 15.41 -7.76 9.55
CA VAL A 135 15.66 -6.80 8.45
C VAL A 135 16.46 -7.45 7.33
N LEU A 136 17.49 -8.24 7.64
CA LEU A 136 18.27 -8.97 6.64
C LEU A 136 17.41 -9.93 5.82
N ILE A 137 16.48 -10.65 6.45
CA ILE A 137 15.55 -11.55 5.75
C ILE A 137 14.69 -10.75 4.78
N VAL A 138 14.12 -9.62 5.19
CA VAL A 138 13.25 -8.82 4.31
C VAL A 138 14.04 -8.16 3.20
N VAL A 139 15.22 -7.60 3.48
CA VAL A 139 16.09 -7.00 2.45
C VAL A 139 16.54 -8.06 1.45
N PHE A 140 16.86 -9.28 1.91
CA PHE A 140 17.17 -10.39 1.04
C PHE A 140 15.98 -10.76 0.14
N ASN A 141 14.76 -10.87 0.70
CA ASN A 141 13.57 -11.12 -0.09
C ASN A 141 13.35 -10.03 -1.16
N VAL A 142 13.47 -8.76 -0.79
CA VAL A 142 13.40 -7.64 -1.75
C VAL A 142 14.46 -7.78 -2.83
N GLY A 143 15.72 -8.08 -2.46
CA GLY A 143 16.81 -8.25 -3.43
C GLY A 143 16.58 -9.41 -4.40
N VAL A 144 16.08 -10.55 -3.91
CA VAL A 144 15.70 -11.69 -4.75
C VAL A 144 14.56 -11.31 -5.69
N SER A 145 13.52 -10.67 -5.17
CA SER A 145 12.38 -10.19 -5.97
C SER A 145 12.85 -9.29 -7.11
N ILE A 146 13.65 -8.25 -6.82
CA ILE A 146 14.20 -7.35 -7.86
C ILE A 146 15.06 -8.11 -8.88
N SER A 147 15.88 -9.07 -8.42
CA SER A 147 16.79 -9.81 -9.31
C SER A 147 16.07 -10.78 -10.26
N GLN A 148 14.91 -11.30 -9.84
CA GLN A 148 14.04 -12.11 -10.70
C GLN A 148 13.24 -11.24 -11.67
N GLU A 149 13.17 -9.94 -11.41
CA GLU A 149 12.30 -8.98 -12.07
C GLU A 149 13.05 -8.25 -13.20
N ASN A 150 13.27 -8.94 -14.32
CA ASN A 150 13.41 -8.28 -15.65
C ASN A 150 12.05 -7.72 -16.13
N TYR A 151 11.21 -7.20 -15.23
CA TYR A 151 9.78 -6.99 -15.45
C TYR A 151 9.39 -5.51 -15.67
N PHE A 152 10.32 -4.58 -15.50
CA PHE A 152 10.23 -3.25 -16.10
C PHE A 152 10.53 -3.26 -17.61
N ASP A 153 10.33 -4.41 -18.27
CA ASP A 153 10.18 -4.46 -19.72
C ASP A 153 8.71 -4.15 -20.03
N ASN A 154 8.48 -3.13 -20.85
CA ASN A 154 7.18 -2.47 -21.10
C ASN A 154 6.00 -3.42 -21.38
N THR A 155 6.27 -4.65 -21.80
CA THR A 155 5.27 -5.64 -22.24
C THR A 155 4.39 -6.19 -21.10
N ASN A 156 4.89 -6.27 -19.87
CA ASN A 156 4.09 -6.85 -18.78
C ASN A 156 3.29 -5.81 -17.98
N VAL A 157 3.72 -4.55 -18.00
CA VAL A 157 2.97 -3.42 -17.43
C VAL A 157 1.66 -3.24 -18.20
N GLU A 158 1.70 -3.34 -19.53
CA GLU A 158 0.49 -3.35 -20.37
C GLU A 158 -0.47 -4.47 -19.99
N LYS A 159 0.04 -5.71 -19.86
CA LYS A 159 -0.78 -6.88 -19.52
C LYS A 159 -1.39 -6.81 -18.11
N PHE A 160 -0.70 -6.19 -17.16
CA PHE A 160 -1.16 -6.04 -15.79
C PHE A 160 -2.19 -4.92 -15.62
N LEU A 161 -2.07 -3.82 -16.39
CA LEU A 161 -3.01 -2.69 -16.39
C LEU A 161 -4.25 -2.91 -17.28
N GLY A 162 -4.40 -4.11 -17.85
CA GLY A 162 -5.48 -4.39 -18.82
C GLY A 162 -5.32 -3.65 -20.16
N VAL A 163 -4.16 -3.03 -20.42
CA VAL A 163 -3.82 -2.30 -21.65
C VAL A 163 -3.12 -3.20 -22.66
N GLY A 164 -2.72 -4.41 -22.26
CA GLY A 164 -2.15 -5.41 -23.14
C GLY A 164 -3.17 -5.75 -24.22
N ALA A 165 -2.78 -5.55 -25.48
CA ALA A 165 -3.60 -5.91 -26.63
C ALA A 165 -4.15 -7.33 -26.41
N SER A 166 -5.47 -7.44 -26.23
CA SER A 166 -6.13 -8.73 -26.31
C SER A 166 -5.69 -9.37 -27.63
N ASN A 167 -5.31 -10.64 -27.60
CA ASN A 167 -5.11 -11.40 -28.84
C ASN A 167 -6.43 -11.56 -29.61
N GLU A 168 -7.56 -11.17 -29.01
CA GLU A 168 -8.78 -10.89 -29.73
C GLU A 168 -8.61 -9.59 -30.49
N SER A 169 -8.73 -9.69 -31.82
CA SER A 169 -8.75 -8.49 -32.65
C SER A 169 -9.93 -7.63 -32.19
N LEU A 170 -9.79 -6.29 -32.20
CA LEU A 170 -10.95 -5.39 -31.98
C LEU A 170 -12.13 -5.77 -32.90
N LEU A 171 -11.83 -6.38 -34.04
CA LEU A 171 -12.80 -6.93 -34.98
C LEU A 171 -13.58 -8.13 -34.43
N ASP A 172 -13.09 -8.90 -33.47
CA ASP A 172 -13.82 -10.03 -32.86
C ASP A 172 -14.83 -9.55 -31.81
N VAL A 173 -14.49 -8.49 -31.05
CA VAL A 173 -15.39 -7.83 -30.09
C VAL A 173 -16.55 -7.11 -30.79
N PHE A 174 -16.29 -6.56 -31.98
CA PHE A 174 -17.30 -5.93 -32.84
C PHE A 174 -17.79 -6.85 -33.98
N SER A 175 -17.31 -8.09 -34.06
CA SER A 175 -17.86 -9.06 -35.01
C SER A 175 -19.18 -9.52 -34.47
N GLU A 176 -20.24 -9.08 -35.15
CA GLU A 176 -21.59 -9.57 -34.96
C GLU A 176 -21.60 -11.10 -35.00
N ASN A 177 -21.64 -11.73 -33.82
CA ASN A 177 -22.34 -12.99 -33.71
C ASN A 177 -23.76 -12.69 -34.19
N ASN A 178 -24.09 -13.21 -35.37
CA ASN A 178 -25.36 -13.09 -36.09
C ASN A 178 -26.56 -13.68 -35.33
N GLU A 179 -26.59 -13.62 -34.00
CA GLU A 179 -27.85 -13.60 -33.29
C GLU A 179 -28.40 -12.18 -33.45
N LYS A 180 -29.31 -12.04 -34.42
CA LYS A 180 -30.25 -10.92 -34.49
C LYS A 180 -31.06 -10.89 -33.20
N THR A 181 -30.46 -10.38 -32.12
CA THR A 181 -31.22 -9.69 -31.10
C THR A 181 -31.82 -8.52 -31.84
N ASN A 182 -33.08 -8.67 -32.23
CA ASN A 182 -33.92 -7.55 -32.64
C ASN A 182 -34.08 -6.67 -31.40
N ILE A 183 -33.03 -5.92 -31.05
CA ILE A 183 -33.17 -4.73 -30.24
C ILE A 183 -34.00 -3.83 -31.14
N ASN A 184 -35.30 -3.90 -30.92
CA ASN A 184 -36.28 -3.07 -31.57
C ASN A 184 -36.08 -1.67 -30.97
N ILE A 185 -34.99 -1.01 -31.35
CA ILE A 185 -34.76 0.40 -31.09
C ILE A 185 -35.86 1.07 -31.90
N LYS A 186 -37.02 1.23 -31.28
CA LYS A 186 -38.02 2.18 -31.75
C LYS A 186 -37.32 3.53 -31.69
N SER A 187 -36.72 3.92 -32.80
CA SER A 187 -36.30 5.29 -33.07
C SER A 187 -37.58 6.13 -33.15
N ASN A 188 -38.14 6.41 -31.97
CA ASN A 188 -38.99 7.55 -31.77
C ASN A 188 -38.07 8.74 -31.62
N ALA A 189 -37.24 9.02 -32.64
CA ALA A 189 -36.39 10.19 -32.68
C ALA A 189 -37.32 11.40 -32.67
N ASN A 190 -37.55 11.94 -31.48
CA ASN A 190 -38.32 13.15 -31.30
C ASN A 190 -37.38 14.31 -31.63
N PRO A 191 -37.60 15.06 -32.72
CA PRO A 191 -36.70 16.16 -33.10
C PRO A 191 -36.63 17.29 -32.04
N GLN A 192 -37.51 17.30 -31.03
CA GLN A 192 -37.44 18.22 -29.88
C GLN A 192 -36.49 17.78 -28.75
N HIS A 193 -36.13 16.49 -28.68
CA HIS A 193 -35.26 15.96 -27.61
C HIS A 193 -34.17 15.08 -28.23
N PRO A 194 -32.95 15.62 -28.44
CA PRO A 194 -31.86 14.82 -28.97
C PRO A 194 -31.50 13.69 -27.99
N ASP A 195 -31.08 12.55 -28.54
CA ASP A 195 -30.53 11.46 -27.74
C ASP A 195 -29.21 11.91 -27.08
N ILE A 196 -29.07 11.59 -25.79
CA ILE A 196 -27.86 11.90 -25.01
C ILE A 196 -27.18 10.59 -24.66
N TYR A 197 -25.96 10.41 -25.19
CA TYR A 197 -25.10 9.28 -24.86
C TYR A 197 -24.13 9.70 -23.77
N TYR A 198 -24.18 9.02 -22.62
CA TYR A 198 -23.24 9.21 -21.52
C TYR A 198 -22.28 8.01 -21.46
N ILE A 199 -21.04 8.23 -21.90
CA ILE A 199 -20.00 7.20 -21.97
C ILE A 199 -19.02 7.45 -20.82
N ILE A 200 -18.90 6.48 -19.92
CA ILE A 200 -17.95 6.51 -18.80
C ILE A 200 -16.94 5.40 -19.06
N LEU A 201 -15.66 5.77 -19.07
CA LEU A 201 -14.56 4.83 -19.15
C LEU A 201 -14.04 4.56 -17.74
N ASP A 202 -13.86 3.29 -17.39
CA ASP A 202 -13.29 2.91 -16.10
C ASP A 202 -11.76 3.04 -16.16
N GLU A 203 -11.16 3.53 -15.08
CA GLU A 203 -9.70 3.73 -14.91
C GLU A 203 -8.98 4.54 -16.01
N TYR A 204 -9.69 5.34 -16.83
CA TYR A 204 -9.05 6.16 -17.86
C TYR A 204 -8.24 7.33 -17.28
N GLY A 205 -6.93 7.30 -17.47
CA GLY A 205 -5.99 8.27 -16.92
C GLY A 205 -6.12 9.68 -17.51
N SER A 206 -5.94 10.69 -16.66
CA SER A 206 -5.83 12.10 -17.09
C SER A 206 -4.60 12.34 -17.98
N LEU A 207 -4.62 13.38 -18.82
CA LEU A 207 -3.48 13.73 -19.69
C LEU A 207 -2.14 13.83 -18.93
N PRO A 208 -2.05 14.53 -17.78
CA PRO A 208 -0.80 14.56 -17.01
C PRO A 208 -0.39 13.19 -16.45
N ALA A 209 -1.36 12.38 -16.02
CA ALA A 209 -1.09 11.05 -15.48
C ALA A 209 -0.55 10.11 -16.56
N LEU A 210 -1.14 10.13 -17.76
CA LEU A 210 -0.67 9.33 -18.90
C LEU A 210 0.78 9.65 -19.26
N GLN A 211 1.14 10.93 -19.32
CA GLN A 211 2.52 11.33 -19.58
C GLN A 211 3.47 10.97 -18.44
N TYR A 212 3.09 11.26 -17.18
CA TYR A 212 4.00 11.11 -16.04
C TYR A 212 4.28 9.65 -15.69
N PHE A 213 3.25 8.80 -15.69
CA PHE A 213 3.36 7.40 -15.25
C PHE A 213 3.65 6.43 -16.41
N PHE A 214 3.25 6.76 -17.64
CA PHE A 214 3.36 5.85 -18.79
C PHE A 214 4.19 6.40 -19.95
N ASP A 215 4.72 7.63 -19.84
CA ASP A 215 5.40 8.33 -20.94
C ASP A 215 4.57 8.38 -22.24
N TYR A 216 3.24 8.36 -22.10
CA TYR A 216 2.31 8.24 -23.21
C TYR A 216 1.75 9.60 -23.62
N ASP A 217 2.08 10.02 -24.85
CA ASP A 217 1.53 11.23 -25.45
C ASP A 217 0.14 10.96 -26.07
N ASN A 218 -0.89 11.36 -25.34
CA ASN A 218 -2.29 11.25 -25.75
C ASN A 218 -2.80 12.47 -26.54
N SER A 219 -1.91 13.38 -26.98
CA SER A 219 -2.29 14.64 -27.64
C SER A 219 -3.04 14.44 -28.96
N LEU A 220 -2.73 13.37 -29.71
CA LEU A 220 -3.38 13.04 -30.99
C LEU A 220 -4.87 12.76 -30.79
N PHE A 221 -5.22 11.88 -29.86
CA PHE A 221 -6.61 11.52 -29.55
C PHE A 221 -7.44 12.75 -29.13
N ILE A 222 -6.89 13.57 -28.25
CA ILE A 222 -7.55 14.80 -27.78
C ILE A 222 -7.74 15.80 -28.93
N SER A 223 -6.75 15.94 -29.80
CA SER A 223 -6.84 16.81 -30.97
C SER A 223 -7.94 16.35 -31.92
N ASP A 224 -8.11 15.05 -32.09
CA ASP A 224 -9.15 14.48 -32.95
C ASP A 224 -10.56 14.63 -32.35
N LEU A 225 -10.71 14.51 -31.02
CA LEU A 225 -11.97 14.85 -30.34
C LEU A 225 -12.35 16.32 -30.56
N LYS A 226 -11.41 17.25 -30.38
CA LYS A 226 -11.66 18.68 -30.61
C LYS A 226 -12.02 18.98 -32.06
N LYS A 227 -11.36 18.35 -33.04
CA LYS A 227 -11.69 18.49 -34.48
C LYS A 227 -13.11 18.01 -34.79
N LYS A 228 -13.60 16.98 -34.09
CA LYS A 228 -14.98 16.48 -34.21
C LYS A 228 -16.02 17.36 -33.49
N GLY A 229 -15.60 18.45 -32.86
CA GLY A 229 -16.47 19.39 -32.17
C GLY A 229 -16.71 19.06 -30.69
N PHE A 230 -16.02 18.07 -30.12
CA PHE A 230 -16.11 17.79 -28.69
C PHE A 230 -15.39 18.87 -27.87
N PHE A 231 -16.03 19.29 -26.78
CA PHE A 231 -15.41 20.14 -25.79
C PHE A 231 -14.60 19.30 -24.80
N VAL A 232 -13.29 19.51 -24.75
CA VAL A 232 -12.37 18.77 -23.86
C VAL A 232 -11.88 19.70 -22.75
N ILE A 233 -12.22 19.37 -21.51
CA ILE A 233 -11.84 20.14 -20.31
C ILE A 233 -10.47 19.66 -19.81
N SER A 234 -9.57 20.60 -19.53
CA SER A 234 -8.28 20.31 -18.89
C SER A 234 -7.81 21.52 -18.07
N PRO A 235 -7.41 21.35 -16.80
CA PRO A 235 -7.41 20.09 -16.04
C PRO A 235 -8.82 19.68 -15.56
N SER A 236 -9.07 18.38 -15.44
CA SER A 236 -10.29 17.79 -14.89
C SER A 236 -9.93 16.82 -13.76
N TYR A 237 -10.63 16.90 -12.63
CA TYR A 237 -10.38 16.06 -11.46
C TYR A 237 -11.64 15.32 -11.04
N THR A 238 -11.49 14.07 -10.62
CA THR A 238 -12.56 13.33 -9.94
C THR A 238 -12.71 13.83 -8.50
N ASN A 239 -13.91 13.70 -7.94
CA ASN A 239 -14.13 13.95 -6.51
C ASN A 239 -13.44 12.88 -5.64
N TYR A 240 -13.39 11.63 -6.14
CA TYR A 240 -12.83 10.47 -5.43
C TYR A 240 -12.08 9.53 -6.39
N PRO A 241 -10.95 8.96 -5.97
CA PRO A 241 -10.09 8.12 -6.83
C PRO A 241 -10.56 6.66 -6.93
N THR A 242 -11.85 6.38 -6.74
CA THR A 242 -12.40 5.01 -6.65
C THR A 242 -13.80 4.94 -7.26
N THR A 243 -14.09 3.87 -8.01
CA THR A 243 -15.31 3.71 -8.82
C THR A 243 -16.61 3.81 -8.03
N VAL A 244 -16.64 3.28 -6.80
CA VAL A 244 -17.86 3.29 -5.98
C VAL A 244 -18.22 4.69 -5.47
N GLN A 245 -17.24 5.58 -5.37
CA GLN A 245 -17.38 6.92 -4.79
C GLN A 245 -17.39 8.03 -5.85
N SER A 246 -16.86 7.78 -7.05
CA SER A 246 -16.80 8.73 -8.17
C SER A 246 -18.17 8.98 -8.79
#